data_AF-A0A4Q3DYQ8-F1
#
_entry.id   AF-A0A4Q3DYQ8-F1
#
_cell.length_a   1.000
_cell.length_b   1.000
_cell.length_c   1.000
_cell.angle_alpha   90.00
_cell.angle_beta   90.00
_cell.angle_gamma   90.00
#
_symmetry.space_group_name_H-M   'P 1'
#
loop_
_entity.id
_entity.type
_entity.pdbx_description
1 polymer ?
#
loop_
_entity_poly.entity_id
_entity_poly.type
_entity_poly.pdbx_seq_one_letter_code
_entity_poly.pdbx_strand_id
1 'polypeptide(L)'
;MKNELFEALSALHFKVADLKFFDRENAGLLRRYSQEFEVLGTRLLTFSPEKFKDVTLDYQKSLPEGFHDELDVHDDTANDNGFYANVANLNNHINDSIEIINGI
;
A
#
# COMPACT_ATOMS: atom_id res chain seq x y z
N MET A 1 2.29 14.95 -13.91
CA MET A 1 2.93 14.16 -12.83
C MET A 1 2.21 14.31 -11.50
N LYS A 2 2.12 15.49 -10.85
CA LYS A 2 1.36 15.64 -9.58
C LYS A 2 -0.07 15.09 -9.67
N ASN A 3 -0.90 15.62 -10.58
CA ASN A 3 -2.30 15.20 -10.70
C ASN A 3 -2.44 13.71 -11.05
N GLU A 4 -1.59 13.22 -11.95
CA GLU A 4 -1.57 11.80 -12.35
C GLU A 4 -1.24 10.87 -11.17
N LEU A 5 -0.26 11.24 -10.34
CA LEU A 5 0.09 10.47 -9.13
C LEU A 5 -1.01 10.55 -8.09
N PHE A 6 -1.62 11.72 -7.91
CA PHE A 6 -2.75 11.90 -7.00
C PHE A 6 -3.98 11.06 -7.44
N GLU A 7 -4.30 11.07 -8.72
CA GLU A 7 -5.39 10.25 -9.30
C GLU A 7 -5.11 8.76 -9.13
N ALA A 8 -3.87 8.31 -9.39
CA ALA A 8 -3.48 6.93 -9.21
C ALA A 8 -3.53 6.47 -7.74
N LEU A 9 -3.04 7.30 -6.82
CA LEU A 9 -3.12 7.03 -5.37
C LEU A 9 -4.58 6.99 -4.91
N SER A 10 -5.41 7.94 -5.35
CA SER A 10 -6.83 7.99 -5.00
C SER A 10 -7.56 6.75 -5.51
N ALA A 11 -7.29 6.32 -6.75
CA ALA A 11 -7.86 5.11 -7.31
C ALA A 11 -7.43 3.87 -6.52
N LEU A 12 -6.16 3.78 -6.12
CA LEU A 12 -5.67 2.67 -5.31
C LEU A 12 -6.29 2.65 -3.91
N HIS A 13 -6.46 3.81 -3.28
CA HIS A 13 -7.14 3.95 -1.98
C HIS A 13 -8.56 3.34 -2.04
N PHE A 14 -9.33 3.65 -3.08
CA PHE A 14 -10.66 3.06 -3.25
C PHE A 14 -10.62 1.55 -3.41
N LYS A 15 -9.68 1.02 -4.21
CA LYS A 15 -9.52 -0.43 -4.40
C LYS A 15 -9.20 -1.15 -3.08
N VAL A 16 -8.33 -0.57 -2.25
CA VAL A 16 -7.93 -1.16 -0.96
C VAL A 16 -9.08 -1.09 0.04
N ALA A 17 -9.84 0.02 0.07
CA ALA A 17 -11.01 0.17 0.94
C ALA A 17 -12.15 -0.84 0.63
N ASP A 18 -12.19 -1.39 -0.59
CA ASP A 18 -13.15 -2.43 -0.98
C ASP A 18 -12.78 -3.84 -0.48
N LEU A 19 -11.57 -4.05 0.06
CA LEU A 19 -11.14 -5.33 0.63
C LEU A 19 -11.71 -5.54 2.04
N LYS A 20 -12.96 -6.02 2.10
CA LYS A 20 -13.74 -6.07 3.36
C LYS A 20 -13.67 -7.36 4.13
N PHE A 21 -13.33 -8.48 3.48
CA PHE A 21 -13.34 -9.80 4.12
C PHE A 21 -12.20 -10.66 3.59
N PHE A 22 -11.70 -11.54 4.45
CA PHE A 22 -10.68 -12.50 4.06
C PHE A 22 -11.27 -13.62 3.20
N ASP A 23 -10.81 -13.69 1.96
CA ASP A 23 -10.93 -14.86 1.10
C ASP A 23 -9.73 -14.92 0.15
N ARG A 24 -9.65 -16.00 -0.66
CA ARG A 24 -8.55 -16.19 -1.60
C ARG A 24 -8.47 -15.09 -2.67
N GLU A 25 -9.60 -14.52 -3.07
CA GLU A 25 -9.66 -13.49 -4.10
C GLU A 25 -9.12 -12.16 -3.55
N ASN A 26 -9.65 -11.70 -2.42
CA ASN A 26 -9.24 -10.48 -1.73
C ASN A 26 -7.80 -10.55 -1.25
N ALA A 27 -7.33 -11.71 -0.79
CA ALA A 27 -5.92 -11.95 -0.51
C ALA A 27 -5.04 -11.72 -1.77
N GLY A 28 -5.47 -12.23 -2.92
CA GLY A 28 -4.80 -12.00 -4.20
C GLY A 28 -4.85 -10.53 -4.65
N LEU A 29 -5.95 -9.84 -4.42
CA LEU A 29 -6.10 -8.41 -4.73
C LEU A 29 -5.21 -7.54 -3.84
N LEU A 30 -5.16 -7.81 -2.53
CA LEU A 30 -4.27 -7.12 -1.59
C LEU A 30 -2.82 -7.15 -2.06
N ARG A 31 -2.36 -8.30 -2.54
CA ARG A 31 -1.01 -8.44 -3.12
C ARG A 31 -0.81 -7.53 -4.33
N ARG A 32 -1.75 -7.56 -5.27
CA ARG A 32 -1.67 -6.74 -6.49
C ARG A 32 -1.66 -5.26 -6.16
N TYR A 33 -2.48 -4.82 -5.21
CA TYR A 33 -2.56 -3.43 -4.79
C TYR A 33 -1.31 -2.97 -4.05
N SER A 34 -0.71 -3.87 -3.26
CA SER A 34 0.58 -3.62 -2.62
C SER A 34 1.69 -3.38 -3.65
N GLN A 35 1.78 -4.23 -4.68
CA GLN A 35 2.73 -4.05 -5.78
C GLN A 35 2.45 -2.78 -6.59
N GLU A 36 1.17 -2.43 -6.80
CA GLU A 36 0.77 -1.17 -7.44
C GLU A 36 1.28 0.03 -6.62
N PHE A 37 1.18 -0.04 -5.28
CA PHE A 37 1.72 1.00 -4.40
C PHE A 37 3.24 1.09 -4.45
N GLU A 38 3.99 -0.01 -4.53
CA GLU A 38 5.46 0.04 -4.68
C GLU A 38 5.90 0.74 -5.97
N VAL A 39 5.20 0.46 -7.08
CA VAL A 39 5.43 1.14 -8.36
C VAL A 39 5.13 2.63 -8.24
N LEU A 40 4.02 2.99 -7.58
CA LEU A 40 3.70 4.38 -7.30
C LEU A 40 4.73 5.04 -6.38
N GLY A 41 5.19 4.35 -5.34
CA GLY A 41 6.23 4.80 -4.42
C GLY A 41 7.52 5.17 -5.15
N THR A 42 7.95 4.35 -6.11
CA THR A 42 9.12 4.66 -6.96
C THR A 42 8.91 5.93 -7.78
N ARG A 43 7.70 6.14 -8.30
CA ARG A 43 7.35 7.36 -9.04
C ARG A 43 7.25 8.59 -8.12
N LEU A 44 6.73 8.42 -6.91
CA LEU A 44 6.67 9.46 -5.88
C LEU A 44 8.07 9.89 -5.44
N LEU A 45 8.98 8.95 -5.23
CA LEU A 45 10.40 9.22 -4.97
C LEU A 45 11.05 9.99 -6.12
N THR A 46 10.72 9.65 -7.37
CA THR A 46 11.23 10.39 -8.54
C THR A 46 10.65 11.82 -8.60
N PHE A 47 9.39 11.99 -8.20
CA PHE A 47 8.70 13.28 -8.19
C PHE A 47 9.20 14.21 -7.08
N SER A 48 9.35 13.72 -5.85
CA SER A 48 9.85 14.50 -4.71
C SER A 48 10.53 13.59 -3.66
N PRO A 49 11.84 13.29 -3.82
CA PRO A 49 12.54 12.33 -2.96
C PRO A 49 12.50 12.73 -1.48
N GLU A 50 12.80 14.00 -1.19
CA GLU A 50 12.85 14.57 0.17
C GLU A 50 11.51 14.45 0.93
N LYS A 51 10.39 14.35 0.20
CA LYS A 51 9.05 14.30 0.78
C LYS A 51 8.52 12.87 0.94
N PHE A 52 8.87 11.98 0.01
CA PHE A 52 8.30 10.63 -0.05
C PHE A 52 9.25 9.52 0.43
N LYS A 53 10.50 9.86 0.77
CA LYS A 53 11.49 8.89 1.27
C LYS A 53 10.96 8.10 2.47
N ASP A 54 10.44 8.78 3.47
CA ASP A 54 10.02 8.13 4.72
C ASP A 54 8.82 7.23 4.50
N VAL A 55 7.79 7.73 3.79
CA VAL A 55 6.59 6.94 3.44
C VAL A 55 6.94 5.67 2.66
N THR A 56 7.88 5.75 1.71
CA THR A 56 8.23 4.61 0.86
C THR A 56 9.08 3.59 1.62
N LEU A 57 10.03 4.06 2.44
CA LEU A 57 10.87 3.18 3.24
C LEU A 57 10.09 2.48 4.35
N ASP A 58 9.16 3.18 4.99
CA ASP A 58 8.36 2.60 6.06
C ASP A 58 7.38 1.57 5.53
N TYR A 59 6.78 1.81 4.36
CA TYR A 59 5.98 0.79 3.70
C TYR A 59 6.79 -0.48 3.37
N GLN A 60 7.99 -0.33 2.81
CA GLN A 60 8.85 -1.48 2.49
C GLN A 60 9.22 -2.31 3.73
N LYS A 61 9.39 -1.67 4.90
CA LYS A 61 9.63 -2.38 6.17
C LYS A 61 8.37 -3.05 6.72
N SER A 62 7.18 -2.56 6.35
CA SER A 62 5.90 -3.13 6.77
C SER A 62 5.53 -4.40 6.01
N LEU A 63 6.19 -4.67 4.87
CA LEU A 63 5.95 -5.87 4.08
C LEU A 63 6.54 -7.10 4.78
N PRO A 64 5.76 -8.18 4.94
CA PRO A 64 6.26 -9.46 5.43
C PRO A 64 7.47 -9.97 4.64
N GLU A 65 8.38 -10.68 5.31
CA GLU A 65 9.44 -11.43 4.61
C GLU A 65 8.79 -12.41 3.62
N GLY A 66 9.26 -12.43 2.37
CA GLY A 66 8.67 -13.27 1.33
C GLY A 66 7.32 -12.78 0.80
N PHE A 67 6.91 -11.52 1.05
CA PHE A 67 5.69 -10.93 0.45
C PHE A 67 5.68 -11.02 -1.10
N HIS A 68 6.87 -11.02 -1.70
CA HIS A 68 7.05 -11.21 -3.14
C HIS A 68 6.95 -12.68 -3.59
N ASP A 69 6.93 -13.65 -2.67
CA ASP A 69 6.76 -15.08 -2.88
C ASP A 69 5.29 -15.52 -2.59
N GLU A 70 4.98 -16.81 -2.43
CA GLU A 70 3.61 -17.23 -2.05
C GLU A 70 3.24 -16.63 -0.69
N LEU A 71 2.23 -15.74 -0.68
CA LEU A 71 1.82 -15.06 0.53
C LEU A 71 1.26 -16.05 1.53
N ASP A 72 1.91 -16.13 2.68
CA ASP A 72 1.36 -16.70 3.88
C ASP A 72 0.41 -15.72 4.57
N VAL A 73 -0.69 -15.35 3.87
CA VAL A 73 -1.80 -14.60 4.46
C VAL A 73 -2.68 -15.57 5.24
N HIS A 74 -2.18 -16.00 6.39
CA HIS A 74 -3.00 -16.64 7.39
C HIS A 74 -4.01 -15.61 7.94
N ASP A 75 -5.29 -16.01 7.99
CA ASP A 75 -6.31 -15.31 8.79
C ASP A 75 -5.95 -15.50 10.26
N ASP A 76 -5.13 -14.60 10.78
CA ASP A 76 -4.77 -14.58 12.18
C ASP A 76 -5.30 -13.28 12.78
N THR A 77 -6.50 -13.36 13.32
CA THR A 77 -7.13 -12.29 14.12
C THR A 77 -6.30 -11.90 15.36
N ALA A 78 -5.16 -12.56 15.59
CA ALA A 78 -4.25 -12.33 16.72
C ALA A 78 -2.81 -11.93 16.32
N ASN A 79 -2.47 -11.77 15.03
CA ASN A 79 -1.11 -11.36 14.63
C ASN A 79 -1.07 -10.04 13.84
N ASP A 80 -0.02 -9.25 14.07
CA ASP A 80 0.19 -7.91 13.51
C ASP A 80 0.47 -7.92 11.99
N ASN A 81 0.58 -9.10 11.38
CA ASN A 81 0.86 -9.35 9.96
C ASN A 81 -0.30 -10.06 9.24
N GLY A 82 -1.50 -10.11 9.84
CA GLY A 82 -2.69 -10.73 9.24
C GLY A 82 -3.29 -9.93 8.08
N PHE A 83 -4.28 -10.50 7.38
CA PHE A 83 -4.92 -9.86 6.22
C PHE A 83 -5.42 -8.43 6.52
N TYR A 84 -6.20 -8.25 7.58
CA TYR A 84 -6.78 -6.93 7.92
C TYR A 84 -5.72 -5.90 8.33
N ALA A 85 -4.65 -6.33 9.01
CA ALA A 85 -3.54 -5.47 9.37
C ALA A 85 -2.80 -4.97 8.12
N ASN A 86 -2.56 -5.85 7.14
CA ASN A 86 -1.95 -5.48 5.87
C ASN A 86 -2.82 -4.55 5.03
N VAL A 87 -4.16 -4.76 4.99
CA VAL A 87 -5.10 -3.83 4.35
C VAL A 87 -4.99 -2.45 5.01
N ALA A 88 -5.04 -2.39 6.34
CA ALA A 88 -4.95 -1.13 7.08
C ALA A 88 -3.61 -0.41 6.85
N ASN A 89 -2.49 -1.13 6.92
CA ASN A 89 -1.16 -0.58 6.70
C ASN A 89 -1.03 0.01 5.30
N LEU A 90 -1.40 -0.75 4.25
CA LEU A 90 -1.39 -0.27 2.88
C LEU A 90 -2.26 0.99 2.72
N ASN A 91 -3.47 0.98 3.29
CA ASN A 91 -4.38 2.11 3.19
C ASN A 91 -3.83 3.37 3.86
N ASN A 92 -3.16 3.23 5.00
CA ASN A 92 -2.52 4.32 5.71
C ASN A 92 -1.38 4.93 4.89
N HIS A 93 -0.50 4.13 4.32
CA HIS A 93 0.60 4.63 3.48
C HIS A 93 0.12 5.32 2.21
N ILE A 94 -0.98 4.86 1.61
CA ILE A 94 -1.63 5.56 0.49
C ILE A 94 -2.15 6.93 0.94
N ASN A 95 -2.81 7.00 2.09
CA ASN A 95 -3.32 8.26 2.63
C ASN A 95 -2.19 9.25 2.96
N ASP A 96 -1.14 8.81 3.64
CA ASP A 96 0.04 9.64 3.91
C ASP A 96 0.62 10.21 2.61
N SER A 97 0.69 9.37 1.57
CA SER A 97 1.16 9.80 0.25
C SER A 97 0.26 10.88 -0.38
N ILE A 98 -1.06 10.74 -0.22
CA ILE A 98 -2.06 11.70 -0.69
C ILE A 98 -1.96 13.03 0.09
N GLU A 99 -1.76 12.98 1.40
CA GLU A 99 -1.59 14.18 2.21
C GLU A 99 -0.33 14.95 1.82
N ILE A 100 0.79 14.23 1.68
CA ILE A 100 2.06 14.82 1.23
C ILE A 100 1.90 15.44 -0.17
N ILE A 101 1.29 14.73 -1.13
CA ILE A 101 1.17 15.24 -2.50
C ILE A 101 0.28 16.49 -2.58
N ASN A 102 -0.75 16.58 -1.74
CA ASN A 102 -1.60 17.77 -1.64
C ASN A 102 -0.88 18.97 -1.03
N GLY A 103 0.08 18.73 -0.12
CA GLY A 103 0.89 19.76 0.52
C GLY A 103 2.07 20.30 -0.30
N ILE A 104 2.35 19.73 -1.48
CA ILE A 104 3.37 20.20 -2.44
C ILE A 104 2.78 21.24 -3.39
#